data_AF-A0AA39XZI6-F1
#
_entry.id   AF-A0AA39XZI6-F1
#
_cell.length_a   1.000
_cell.length_b   1.000
_cell.length_c   1.000
_cell.angle_alpha   90.00
_cell.angle_beta   90.00
_cell.angle_gamma   90.00
#
_symmetry.space_group_name_H-M   'P 1'
#
loop_
_entity.id
_entity.type
_entity.pdbx_description
1 polymer ?
#
loop_
_entity_poly.entity_id
_entity_poly.type
_entity_poly.pdbx_seq_one_letter_code
_entity_poly.pdbx_strand_id
1 'polypeptide(L)'
;MTIITVCNAAGCNSEWGIFTTAFATFEVNANARCRNPGREGVNWLCMDWGAQRAHFDVEGLAGKRCLRKKGDLRVPGNCSLNTVYAAYCNISRWEEVACTW
;
A
#
# COMPACT_ATOMS: atom_id res chain seq x y z
N MET A 1 4.54 6.71 3.69
CA MET A 1 3.67 6.08 2.67
C MET A 1 2.31 5.79 3.27
N THR A 2 1.25 5.80 2.46
CA THR A 2 -0.14 5.71 2.94
C THR A 2 -0.98 4.84 2.03
N ILE A 3 -1.28 3.60 2.42
CA ILE A 3 -2.11 2.70 1.61
C ILE A 3 -3.56 2.78 2.09
N ILE A 4 -4.47 3.02 1.16
CA ILE A 4 -5.92 3.02 1.40
C ILE A 4 -6.45 1.62 1.11
N THR A 5 -7.11 1.03 2.09
CA THR A 5 -7.80 -0.26 1.98
C THR A 5 -9.29 0.01 2.10
N VAL A 6 -10.05 -0.40 1.09
CA VAL A 6 -11.51 -0.26 1.05
C VAL A 6 -12.13 -1.47 1.71
N CYS A 7 -13.00 -1.27 2.70
CA CYS A 7 -13.64 -2.37 3.42
C CYS A 7 -15.16 -2.29 3.35
N ASN A 8 -15.81 -3.44 3.25
CA ASN A 8 -17.24 -3.62 3.36
C ASN A 8 -17.58 -4.68 4.43
N ALA A 9 -18.84 -5.09 4.52
CA ALA A 9 -19.27 -6.10 5.48
C ALA A 9 -18.66 -7.50 5.23
N ALA A 10 -18.24 -7.79 4.00
CA ALA A 10 -17.68 -9.08 3.60
C ALA A 10 -16.15 -9.15 3.71
N GLY A 11 -15.46 -8.01 3.86
CA GLY A 11 -14.01 -7.98 4.02
C GLY A 11 -13.37 -6.68 3.54
N CYS A 12 -12.04 -6.70 3.44
CA CYS A 12 -11.23 -5.57 3.00
C CYS A 12 -10.48 -5.90 1.70
N ASN A 13 -10.54 -5.00 0.73
CA ASN A 13 -9.78 -5.06 -0.52
C ASN A 13 -8.73 -3.95 -0.54
N SER A 14 -7.47 -4.32 -0.78
CA SER A 14 -6.34 -3.39 -0.91
C SER A 14 -5.83 -3.30 -2.36
N GLU A 15 -6.65 -3.69 -3.34
CA GLU A 15 -6.34 -3.60 -4.76
C GLU A 15 -6.11 -2.16 -5.24
N TRP A 16 -6.71 -1.18 -4.57
CA TRP A 16 -6.61 0.23 -4.92
C TRP A 16 -5.94 0.99 -3.79
N GLY A 17 -4.61 1.03 -3.81
CA GLY A 17 -3.79 1.82 -2.90
C GLY A 17 -3.16 3.01 -3.60
N ILE A 18 -2.91 4.08 -2.86
CA ILE A 18 -2.00 5.14 -3.30
C ILE A 18 -0.67 4.91 -2.58
N PHE A 19 0.43 5.03 -3.29
CA PHE A 19 1.77 4.87 -2.73
C PHE A 19 2.55 6.15 -2.95
N THR A 20 2.75 6.90 -1.86
CA THR A 20 3.51 8.16 -1.86
C THR A 20 4.89 7.95 -1.26
N THR A 21 5.92 8.19 -2.07
CA THR A 21 7.33 8.25 -1.70
C THR A 21 7.81 9.70 -1.66
N ALA A 22 9.09 9.93 -1.30
CA ALA A 22 9.71 11.25 -1.38
C ALA A 22 9.84 11.77 -2.84
N PHE A 23 9.76 10.89 -3.84
CA PHE A 23 10.04 11.21 -5.24
C PHE A 23 8.80 11.20 -6.13
N ALA A 24 7.81 10.37 -5.81
CA ALA A 24 6.61 10.19 -6.61
C ALA A 24 5.42 9.66 -5.79
N THR A 25 4.22 9.91 -6.29
CA THR A 25 2.97 9.27 -5.84
C THR A 25 2.38 8.49 -7.00
N PHE A 26 2.01 7.23 -6.77
CA PHE A 26 1.41 6.38 -7.80
C PHE A 26 0.40 5.39 -7.20
N GLU A 27 -0.57 4.97 -8.00
CA GLU A 27 -1.51 3.93 -7.62
C GLU A 27 -0.84 2.55 -7.64
N VAL A 28 -1.21 1.71 -6.68
CA VAL A 28 -0.64 0.37 -6.52
C VAL A 28 -1.72 -0.65 -6.13
N ASN A 29 -1.53 -1.89 -6.56
CA ASN A 29 -2.24 -3.01 -5.97
C ASN A 29 -1.51 -3.50 -4.72
N ALA A 30 -2.03 -3.14 -3.56
CA ALA A 30 -1.46 -3.44 -2.25
C ALA A 30 -2.04 -4.71 -1.60
N ASN A 31 -2.68 -5.61 -2.35
CA ASN A 31 -3.08 -6.90 -1.80
C ASN A 31 -1.85 -7.71 -1.32
N ALA A 32 -2.05 -8.70 -0.45
CA ALA A 32 -0.94 -9.52 0.06
C ALA A 32 -0.16 -10.24 -1.05
N ARG A 33 1.14 -10.45 -0.87
CA ARG A 33 2.14 -10.96 -1.85
C ARG A 33 2.71 -9.88 -2.78
N CYS A 34 3.62 -10.29 -3.64
CA CYS A 34 4.31 -9.45 -4.62
C CYS A 34 3.44 -9.19 -5.86
N ARG A 35 3.40 -7.94 -6.30
CA ARG A 35 2.77 -7.52 -7.55
C ARG A 35 3.63 -6.46 -8.22
N ASN A 36 3.61 -6.46 -9.55
CA ASN A 36 4.13 -5.35 -10.33
C ASN A 36 3.05 -4.26 -10.37
N PRO A 37 3.32 -3.05 -9.86
CA PRO A 37 2.33 -1.96 -9.87
C PRO A 37 2.10 -1.34 -11.26
N GLY A 38 2.80 -1.77 -12.31
CA GLY A 38 2.56 -1.36 -13.69
C GLY A 38 2.94 0.10 -13.98
N ARG A 39 3.82 0.68 -13.15
CA ARG A 39 4.28 2.07 -13.24
C ARG A 39 5.77 2.09 -13.58
N GLU A 40 6.14 2.93 -14.54
CA GLU A 40 7.54 3.21 -14.85
C GLU A 40 8.28 3.59 -13.57
N GLY A 41 9.42 2.94 -13.34
CA GLY A 41 10.23 3.18 -12.16
C GLY A 41 9.90 2.31 -10.94
N VAL A 42 8.81 1.54 -10.86
CA VAL A 42 8.59 0.62 -9.72
C VAL A 42 8.37 -0.80 -10.22
N ASN A 43 9.39 -1.64 -10.05
CA ASN A 43 9.40 -2.99 -10.60
C ASN A 43 8.44 -3.91 -9.84
N TRP A 44 8.46 -3.83 -8.50
CA TRP A 44 7.72 -4.73 -7.62
C TRP A 44 7.32 -4.05 -6.33
N LEU A 45 6.12 -4.36 -5.84
CA LEU A 45 5.64 -4.08 -4.49
C LEU A 45 5.18 -5.40 -3.86
N CYS A 46 5.79 -5.76 -2.72
CA CYS A 46 5.42 -6.95 -1.95
C CYS A 46 4.85 -6.53 -0.60
N MET A 47 3.59 -6.90 -0.38
CA MET A 47 2.88 -6.62 0.87
C MET A 47 2.75 -7.88 1.72
N ASP A 48 3.18 -7.82 2.97
CA ASP A 48 2.90 -8.81 4.00
C ASP A 48 2.10 -8.15 5.12
N TRP A 49 0.78 -8.18 4.97
CA TRP A 49 -0.15 -7.63 5.96
C TRP A 49 -0.10 -8.36 7.30
N GLY A 50 0.21 -9.67 7.29
CA GLY A 50 0.31 -10.48 8.51
C GLY A 50 1.53 -10.12 9.34
N ALA A 51 2.69 -9.96 8.70
CA ALA A 51 3.91 -9.51 9.37
C ALA A 51 4.01 -7.98 9.51
N GLN A 52 3.05 -7.23 8.97
CA GLN A 52 3.03 -5.76 8.92
C GLN A 52 4.29 -5.17 8.24
N ARG A 53 4.75 -5.85 7.19
CA ARG A 53 5.95 -5.51 6.42
C ARG A 53 5.60 -5.33 4.95
N ALA A 54 6.33 -4.48 4.28
CA ALA A 54 6.30 -4.43 2.83
C ALA A 54 7.70 -4.14 2.29
N HIS A 55 7.91 -4.35 1.01
CA HIS A 55 9.08 -3.85 0.33
C HIS A 55 8.77 -3.55 -1.12
N PHE A 56 9.55 -2.65 -1.71
CA PHE A 56 9.43 -2.29 -3.10
C PHE A 56 10.80 -2.07 -3.72
N ASP A 57 10.86 -2.24 -5.03
CA ASP A 57 12.05 -1.99 -5.84
C ASP A 57 11.73 -0.90 -6.84
N VAL A 58 12.63 0.08 -6.96
CA VAL A 58 12.47 1.23 -7.84
C VAL A 58 13.60 1.22 -8.84
N GLU A 59 13.26 1.18 -10.12
CA GLU A 59 14.23 1.22 -11.21
C GLU A 59 15.08 2.51 -11.11
N GLY A 60 16.40 2.36 -11.24
CA GLY A 60 17.35 3.47 -11.10
C GLY A 60 17.70 3.87 -9.67
N LEU A 61 17.04 3.30 -8.64
CA LEU A 61 17.50 3.39 -7.25
C LEU A 61 18.24 2.10 -6.87
N ALA A 62 19.36 2.25 -6.17
CA ALA A 62 20.16 1.10 -5.74
C ALA A 62 19.47 0.38 -4.57
N GLY A 63 18.68 -0.65 -4.90
CA GLY A 63 18.29 -1.71 -3.98
C GLY A 63 16.87 -1.64 -3.39
N LYS A 64 16.48 -2.78 -2.80
CA LYS A 64 15.20 -3.01 -2.13
C LYS A 64 14.98 -1.98 -1.02
N ARG A 65 13.80 -1.37 -0.98
CA ARG A 65 13.37 -0.48 0.10
C ARG A 65 12.33 -1.18 0.96
N CYS A 66 12.58 -1.27 2.25
CA CYS A 66 11.75 -2.03 3.19
C CYS A 66 10.87 -1.10 4.02
N LEU A 67 9.65 -1.55 4.28
CA LEU A 67 8.62 -0.78 4.95
C LEU A 67 8.07 -1.53 6.15
N ARG A 68 7.70 -0.76 7.16
CA ARG A 68 6.95 -1.26 8.30
C ARG A 68 5.69 -0.44 8.51
N LYS A 69 4.60 -1.13 8.82
CA LYS A 69 3.34 -0.49 9.14
C LYS A 69 3.46 0.22 10.49
N LYS A 70 3.06 1.49 10.53
CA LYS A 70 3.03 2.33 11.73
C LYS A 70 1.69 2.32 12.43
N GLY A 71 0.61 2.15 11.67
CA GLY A 71 -0.74 2.14 12.22
C GLY A 71 -1.79 2.26 11.15
N ASP A 72 -3.04 2.16 11.58
CA ASP A 72 -4.22 2.35 10.76
C ASP A 72 -5.05 3.51 11.29
N LEU A 73 -5.63 4.26 10.38
CA LEU A 73 -6.72 5.17 10.65
C LEU A 73 -7.97 4.64 9.95
N ARG A 74 -8.98 4.26 10.73
CA ARG A 74 -10.28 3.87 10.21
C ARG A 74 -11.10 5.13 9.96
N VAL A 75 -11.54 5.32 8.72
CA VAL A 75 -12.38 6.45 8.31
C VAL A 75 -13.76 5.93 7.91
N PRO A 76 -14.85 6.37 8.55
CA PRO A 76 -16.20 6.02 8.13
C PRO A 76 -16.58 6.74 6.82
N GLY A 77 -17.31 6.06 5.94
CA GLY A 77 -17.84 6.65 4.69
C GLY A 77 -17.15 6.20 3.40
N ASN A 78 -17.56 6.82 2.28
CA ASN A 78 -17.10 6.49 0.93
C ASN A 78 -15.62 6.87 0.77
N CYS A 79 -14.75 5.88 0.61
CA CYS A 79 -13.37 6.12 0.22
C CYS A 79 -13.44 6.85 -1.12
N SER A 80 -12.83 8.03 -1.25
CA SER A 80 -12.90 8.91 -2.44
C SER A 80 -12.52 8.24 -3.80
N LEU A 81 -12.24 6.94 -3.78
CA LEU A 81 -12.03 6.01 -4.88
C LEU A 81 -13.37 5.46 -5.43
N ASN A 82 -14.27 6.29 -5.97
CA ASN A 82 -15.42 5.91 -6.82
C ASN A 82 -16.14 4.55 -6.56
N THR A 83 -16.19 4.07 -5.31
CA THR A 83 -16.59 2.70 -4.96
C THR A 83 -17.80 2.81 -4.03
N VAL A 84 -18.97 2.74 -4.66
CA VAL A 84 -20.31 2.94 -4.07
C VAL A 84 -20.63 1.96 -2.91
N TYR A 85 -19.76 0.98 -2.64
CA TYR A 85 -19.99 -0.11 -1.68
C TYR A 85 -19.05 -0.12 -0.45
N ALA A 86 -18.22 0.91 -0.25
CA ALA A 86 -17.34 1.00 0.91
C ALA A 86 -18.13 1.38 2.19
N ALA A 87 -18.12 0.50 3.20
CA ALA A 87 -18.70 0.82 4.51
C ALA A 87 -17.75 1.69 5.35
N TYR A 88 -16.44 1.50 5.17
CA TYR A 88 -15.37 2.26 5.81
C TYR A 88 -14.05 2.04 5.07
N CYS A 89 -13.11 2.95 5.29
CA CYS A 89 -11.75 2.88 4.76
C CYS A 89 -10.77 2.63 5.90
N ASN A 90 -9.74 1.83 5.64
CA ASN A 90 -8.54 1.79 6.47
C ASN A 90 -7.42 2.50 5.75
N ILE A 91 -6.93 3.60 6.33
CA ILE A 91 -5.76 4.30 5.87
C ILE A 91 -4.58 3.78 6.68
N SER A 92 -3.78 2.92 6.08
CA SER A 92 -2.58 2.38 6.71
C SER A 92 -1.37 3.25 6.42
N ARG A 93 -0.64 3.63 7.48
CA ARG A 93 0.61 4.39 7.37
C ARG A 93 1.80 3.44 7.42
N TRP A 94 2.74 3.68 6.52
CA TRP A 94 3.95 2.88 6.37
C TRP A 94 5.16 3.81 6.37
N GLU A 95 6.18 3.42 7.10
CA GLU A 95 7.47 4.09 7.12
C GLU A 95 8.53 3.20 6.52
N GLU A 96 9.57 3.84 6.00
CA GLU A 96 10.75 3.13 5.54
C GLU A 96 11.68 2.82 6.69
N VAL A 97 12.24 1.61 6.64
CA VAL A 97 13.18 1.09 7.63
C VAL A 97 14.29 0.37 6.90
N ALA A 98 15.41 0.14 7.61
CA ALA A 98 16.48 -0.70 7.09
C ALA A 98 15.95 -2.11 6.76
N CYS A 99 16.33 -2.63 5.60
CA CYS A 99 15.99 -3.99 5.21
C CYS A 99 16.74 -4.99 6.09
N THR A 100 15.99 -5.72 6.90
CA THR A 100 16.51 -6.80 7.77
C THR A 100 15.88 -8.15 7.44
N TRP A 101 15.17 -8.23 6.30
CA TRP A 101 14.46 -9.41 5.76
C TRP A 101 14.31 -9.32 4.24
#